data_AF-A0A1H7XEZ4-F1
#
_entry.id   AF-A0A1H7XEZ4-F1
#
_cell.length_a   1.000
_cell.length_b   1.000
_cell.length_c   1.000
_cell.angle_alpha   90.00
_cell.angle_beta   90.00
_cell.angle_gamma   90.00
#
_symmetry.space_group_name_H-M   'P 1'
#
loop_
_entity.id
_entity.type
_entity.pdbx_description
1 polymer ?
#
loop_
_entity_poly.entity_id
_entity_poly.type
_entity_poly.pdbx_seq_one_letter_code
_entity_poly.pdbx_strand_id
1 'polypeptide(L)'
;MAATVEQFWGDITTLALKLVQAYGLTYSLSGSTADEMALQRWMDYRLRHLIAQPRKVVKSSRFPVQNLPAEINKALSVLEAKFTNGDDVNPYLSKTTIANDVSAAKQMRRTDGLWADWGIHHLHLTPEPLVEGERFSKRSGWLLFARIYEDVVALIDVRSHDEKDLWTQEELLKTFIDSWPEQAEPHRISTMQVTSTPTEPGDLKSLRNAGIVAPVEHNGQHYFGFGGGVTAAVTSSAASMACVNVIRNAHQLALWLDSPDNIIRVELNGLGISQPKFFLGVGDHGLVIAERTKTEHAWNFPESNQRNFSAVQDGLLPAWAVPTLMDHLRSEL
;
A
#
# COMPACT_ATOMS: atom_id res chain seq x y z
N MET A 1 28.77 -9.75 3.56
CA MET A 1 27.85 -8.62 3.82
C MET A 1 28.30 -7.99 5.14
N ALA A 2 28.17 -6.67 5.33
CA ALA A 2 28.51 -6.07 6.62
C ALA A 2 27.52 -6.56 7.70
N ALA A 3 27.98 -6.77 8.95
CA ALA A 3 27.21 -7.47 9.97
C ALA A 3 25.87 -6.77 10.31
N THR A 4 25.83 -5.43 10.29
CA THR A 4 24.59 -4.69 10.57
C THR A 4 23.61 -4.76 9.40
N VAL A 5 24.11 -4.88 8.16
CA VAL A 5 23.26 -5.01 6.97
C VAL A 5 22.46 -6.31 7.00
N GLU A 6 23.14 -7.41 7.32
CA GLU A 6 22.50 -8.73 7.46
C GLU A 6 21.49 -8.72 8.62
N GLN A 7 21.84 -8.09 9.74
CA GLN A 7 20.95 -7.94 10.88
C GLN A 7 19.67 -7.16 10.53
N PHE A 8 19.80 -5.99 9.88
CA PHE A 8 18.65 -5.16 9.51
C PHE A 8 17.73 -5.86 8.51
N TRP A 9 18.27 -6.64 7.58
CA TRP A 9 17.45 -7.46 6.67
C TRP A 9 16.60 -8.48 7.43
N GLY A 10 17.20 -9.20 8.38
CA GLY A 10 16.50 -10.14 9.25
C GLY A 10 15.43 -9.47 10.12
N ASP A 11 15.75 -8.29 10.67
CA ASP A 11 14.81 -7.53 11.50
C ASP A 11 13.60 -7.05 10.68
N ILE A 12 13.81 -6.47 9.49
CA ILE A 12 12.72 -6.04 8.59
C ILE A 12 11.80 -7.21 8.26
N THR A 13 12.40 -8.35 7.91
CA THR A 13 11.68 -9.56 7.55
C THR A 13 10.81 -10.06 8.71
N THR A 14 11.40 -10.12 9.92
CA THR A 14 10.68 -10.54 11.14
C THR A 14 9.56 -9.56 11.50
N LEU A 15 9.82 -8.26 11.42
CA LEU A 15 8.81 -7.22 11.71
C LEU A 15 7.66 -7.25 10.70
N ALA A 16 7.96 -7.45 9.41
CA ALA A 16 6.93 -7.58 8.39
C ALA A 16 6.03 -8.80 8.63
N LEU A 17 6.59 -9.94 9.04
CA LEU A 17 5.81 -11.12 9.39
C LEU A 17 4.90 -10.86 10.60
N LYS A 18 5.42 -10.22 11.65
CA LYS A 18 4.62 -9.82 12.82
C LYS A 18 3.50 -8.84 12.45
N LEU A 19 3.74 -7.92 11.52
CA LEU A 19 2.71 -7.01 10.99
C LEU A 19 1.63 -7.75 10.20
N VAL A 20 2.02 -8.71 9.37
CA VAL A 20 1.09 -9.61 8.65
C VAL A 20 0.20 -10.36 9.64
N GLN A 21 0.76 -10.89 10.72
CA GLN A 21 0.05 -11.61 11.77
C GLN A 21 -0.85 -10.68 12.60
N ALA A 22 -0.34 -9.55 13.07
CA ALA A 22 -1.07 -8.57 13.88
C ALA A 22 -2.32 -8.05 13.17
N TYR A 23 -2.24 -7.87 11.84
CA TYR A 23 -3.36 -7.42 11.01
C TYR A 23 -4.24 -8.54 10.47
N GLY A 24 -3.96 -9.81 10.84
CA GLY A 24 -4.73 -10.99 10.42
C GLY A 24 -4.73 -11.17 8.89
N LEU A 25 -3.65 -10.80 8.21
CA LEU A 25 -3.54 -10.89 6.76
C LEU A 25 -3.35 -12.35 6.34
N THR A 26 -4.05 -12.77 5.29
CA THR A 26 -3.82 -14.11 4.72
C THR A 26 -2.41 -14.20 4.16
N TYR A 27 -1.70 -15.24 4.59
CA TYR A 27 -0.32 -15.51 4.20
C TYR A 27 0.01 -17.00 4.29
N SER A 28 0.32 -17.63 3.15
CA SER A 28 0.30 -19.09 3.00
C SER A 28 1.68 -19.76 3.02
N LEU A 29 2.78 -19.02 2.94
CA LEU A 29 4.13 -19.60 2.85
C LEU A 29 4.75 -19.84 4.24
N SER A 30 5.60 -20.87 4.32
CA SER A 30 6.49 -21.17 5.45
C SER A 30 7.92 -21.46 4.96
N GLY A 31 8.94 -21.03 5.70
CA GLY A 31 10.37 -21.22 5.36
C GLY A 31 11.10 -19.93 4.96
N SER A 32 12.41 -19.99 4.72
CA SER A 32 13.25 -18.78 4.56
C SER A 32 12.90 -17.89 3.35
N THR A 33 12.51 -18.47 2.22
CA THR A 33 11.99 -17.71 1.06
C THR A 33 10.55 -17.22 1.27
N ALA A 34 9.82 -17.82 2.22
CA ALA A 34 8.53 -17.30 2.68
C ALA A 34 8.71 -16.01 3.47
N ASP A 35 9.74 -15.89 4.29
CA ASP A 35 9.84 -14.73 5.16
C ASP A 35 10.09 -13.44 4.34
N GLU A 36 10.84 -13.54 3.23
CA GLU A 36 11.12 -12.40 2.33
C GLU A 36 9.85 -11.81 1.68
N MET A 37 8.83 -12.63 1.42
CA MET A 37 7.57 -12.17 0.83
C MET A 37 6.62 -11.53 1.85
N ALA A 38 6.90 -11.63 3.16
CA ALA A 38 6.08 -11.00 4.20
C ALA A 38 6.13 -9.48 4.09
N LEU A 39 7.31 -8.92 3.75
CA LEU A 39 7.46 -7.49 3.48
C LEU A 39 6.56 -7.06 2.31
N GLN A 40 6.55 -7.84 1.22
CA GLN A 40 5.71 -7.54 0.07
C GLN A 40 4.21 -7.67 0.39
N ARG A 41 3.82 -8.68 1.17
CA ARG A 41 2.44 -8.84 1.65
C ARG A 41 2.01 -7.64 2.49
N TRP A 42 2.87 -7.20 3.40
CA TRP A 42 2.64 -6.03 4.21
C TRP A 42 2.51 -4.77 3.35
N MET A 43 3.42 -4.54 2.39
CA MET A 43 3.35 -3.38 1.48
C MET A 43 2.06 -3.37 0.65
N ASP A 44 1.63 -4.52 0.13
CA ASP A 44 0.38 -4.65 -0.62
C ASP A 44 -0.86 -4.30 0.24
N TYR A 45 -0.86 -4.62 1.53
CA TYR A 45 -1.91 -4.16 2.45
C TYR A 45 -1.77 -2.68 2.79
N ARG A 46 -0.60 -2.26 3.27
CA ARG A 46 -0.28 -0.90 3.73
C ARG A 46 -0.63 0.15 2.71
N LEU A 47 -0.29 -0.06 1.43
CA LEU A 47 -0.54 0.92 0.39
C LEU A 47 -2.01 1.01 -0.05
N ARG A 48 -2.85 0.04 0.34
CA ARG A 48 -4.31 0.08 0.17
C ARG A 48 -5.04 0.55 1.44
N HIS A 49 -4.34 0.60 2.57
CA HIS A 49 -4.90 1.10 3.82
C HIS A 49 -5.04 2.62 3.74
N LEU A 50 -6.23 3.11 4.10
CA LEU A 50 -6.57 4.52 4.02
C LEU A 50 -6.43 5.16 5.40
N ILE A 51 -5.45 6.04 5.57
CA ILE A 51 -5.27 6.76 6.84
C ILE A 51 -6.50 7.64 7.08
N ALA A 52 -7.09 7.54 8.27
CA ALA A 52 -8.21 8.37 8.72
C ALA A 52 -7.73 9.82 8.89
N GLN A 53 -8.05 10.66 7.92
CA GLN A 53 -7.72 12.10 7.92
C GLN A 53 -8.63 12.86 6.95
N PRO A 54 -8.94 14.14 7.23
CA PRO A 54 -9.79 14.95 6.37
C PRO A 54 -9.24 15.04 4.95
N ARG A 55 -10.12 14.83 3.96
CA ARG A 55 -9.80 14.98 2.55
C ARG A 55 -10.86 15.78 1.84
N LYS A 56 -10.44 16.62 0.89
CA LYS A 56 -11.35 17.28 -0.04
C LYS A 56 -11.93 16.26 -1.00
N VAL A 57 -13.25 16.19 -1.08
CA VAL A 57 -13.95 15.36 -2.07
C VAL A 57 -14.13 16.15 -3.37
N VAL A 58 -13.64 15.60 -4.48
CA VAL A 58 -13.88 16.10 -5.84
C VAL A 58 -14.53 15.00 -6.68
N LYS A 59 -15.41 15.39 -7.60
CA LYS A 59 -16.22 14.46 -8.41
C LYS A 59 -15.88 14.61 -9.88
N SER A 60 -15.86 13.49 -10.59
CA SER A 60 -15.72 13.46 -12.04
C SER A 60 -16.96 14.02 -12.76
N SER A 61 -16.87 14.08 -14.08
CA SER A 61 -18.00 14.39 -14.97
C SER A 61 -19.16 13.37 -14.92
N ARG A 62 -19.00 12.21 -14.26
CA ARG A 62 -20.05 11.19 -14.10
C ARG A 62 -21.06 11.53 -13.01
N PHE A 63 -20.79 12.55 -12.18
CA PHE A 63 -21.69 12.94 -11.09
C PHE A 63 -22.59 14.13 -11.50
N PRO A 64 -23.88 14.12 -11.10
CA PRO A 64 -24.57 13.06 -10.35
C PRO A 64 -24.82 11.80 -11.20
N VAL A 65 -24.65 10.63 -10.58
CA VAL A 65 -24.86 9.33 -11.26
C VAL A 65 -26.36 9.14 -11.54
N GLN A 66 -26.71 8.97 -12.81
CA GLN A 66 -28.10 8.82 -13.23
C GLN A 66 -28.68 7.49 -12.76
N ASN A 67 -29.96 7.48 -12.37
CA ASN A 67 -30.71 6.30 -11.93
C ASN A 67 -30.10 5.56 -10.72
N LEU A 68 -29.29 6.23 -9.90
CA LEU A 68 -28.76 5.65 -8.67
C LEU A 68 -29.89 5.47 -7.65
N PRO A 69 -30.07 4.26 -7.05
CA PRO A 69 -31.11 4.05 -6.04
C PRO A 69 -30.94 5.02 -4.87
N ALA A 70 -32.05 5.51 -4.32
CA ALA A 70 -32.05 6.56 -3.28
C ALA A 70 -31.22 6.17 -2.04
N GLU A 71 -31.28 4.90 -1.63
CA GLU A 71 -30.50 4.36 -0.52
C GLU A 71 -28.98 4.37 -0.80
N ILE A 72 -28.59 4.13 -2.06
CA ILE A 72 -27.19 4.16 -2.49
C ILE A 72 -26.69 5.60 -2.61
N ASN A 73 -27.55 6.52 -3.08
CA ASN A 73 -27.23 7.95 -3.08
C ASN A 73 -27.02 8.48 -1.65
N LYS A 74 -27.82 7.99 -0.69
CA LYS A 74 -27.61 8.28 0.74
C LYS A 74 -26.30 7.68 1.25
N ALA A 75 -26.00 6.42 0.91
CA ALA A 75 -24.74 5.77 1.30
C ALA A 75 -23.51 6.50 0.73
N LEU A 76 -23.58 6.96 -0.53
CA LEU A 76 -22.56 7.80 -1.16
C LEU A 76 -22.35 9.09 -0.36
N SER A 77 -23.44 9.80 -0.03
CA SER A 77 -23.37 11.04 0.75
C SER A 77 -22.74 10.84 2.14
N VAL A 78 -23.04 9.70 2.79
CA VAL A 78 -22.40 9.33 4.07
C VAL A 78 -20.90 9.10 3.88
N LEU A 79 -20.49 8.37 2.84
CA LEU A 79 -19.08 8.09 2.59
C LEU A 79 -18.29 9.36 2.21
N GLU A 80 -18.91 10.30 1.47
CA GLU A 80 -18.35 11.62 1.18
C GLU A 80 -18.13 12.44 2.47
N ALA A 81 -19.09 12.41 3.39
CA ALA A 81 -18.97 13.06 4.69
C ALA A 81 -17.84 12.43 5.52
N LYS A 82 -17.70 11.10 5.50
CA LYS A 82 -16.60 10.40 6.18
C LYS A 82 -15.23 10.86 5.69
N PHE A 83 -15.04 10.93 4.37
CA PHE A 83 -13.81 11.47 3.79
C PHE A 83 -13.56 12.92 4.21
N THR A 84 -14.60 13.76 4.18
CA THR A 84 -14.49 15.19 4.53
C THR A 84 -14.14 15.38 6.01
N ASN A 85 -14.71 14.57 6.90
CA ASN A 85 -14.48 14.64 8.34
C ASN A 85 -13.18 13.96 8.79
N GLY A 86 -12.62 13.09 7.94
CA GLY A 86 -11.45 12.28 8.27
C GLY A 86 -11.77 11.04 9.08
N ASP A 87 -13.00 10.53 8.98
CA ASP A 87 -13.39 9.27 9.61
C ASP A 87 -12.70 8.08 8.95
N ASP A 88 -12.62 6.96 9.67
CA ASP A 88 -12.17 5.69 9.08
C ASP A 88 -13.15 5.19 8.02
N VAL A 89 -12.61 4.94 6.83
CA VAL A 89 -13.32 4.41 5.65
C VAL A 89 -12.84 3.01 5.26
N ASN A 90 -11.80 2.48 5.90
CA ASN A 90 -11.30 1.12 5.63
C ASN A 90 -12.38 0.03 5.75
N PRO A 91 -13.39 0.14 6.63
CA PRO A 91 -14.46 -0.85 6.70
C PRO A 91 -15.25 -0.99 5.39
N TYR A 92 -15.25 0.04 4.53
CA TYR A 92 -15.95 0.01 3.24
C TYR A 92 -15.07 -0.54 2.10
N LEU A 93 -13.78 -0.81 2.33
CA LEU A 93 -12.92 -1.47 1.36
C LEU A 93 -13.30 -2.94 1.20
N SER A 94 -12.80 -3.56 0.13
CA SER A 94 -12.98 -4.99 -0.08
C SER A 94 -12.21 -5.83 0.95
N LYS A 95 -12.80 -6.99 1.28
CA LYS A 95 -12.16 -8.04 2.07
C LYS A 95 -10.89 -8.58 1.41
N THR A 96 -10.69 -8.35 0.10
CA THR A 96 -9.44 -8.69 -0.61
C THR A 96 -8.23 -7.91 -0.10
N THR A 97 -8.41 -6.83 0.67
CA THR A 97 -7.31 -6.20 1.42
C THR A 97 -6.64 -7.18 2.40
N ILE A 98 -7.41 -8.11 2.94
CA ILE A 98 -6.94 -9.14 3.90
C ILE A 98 -6.70 -10.48 3.20
N ALA A 99 -7.63 -10.85 2.31
CA ALA A 99 -7.63 -12.17 1.68
C ALA A 99 -6.68 -12.30 0.48
N ASN A 100 -6.25 -11.20 -0.15
CA ASN A 100 -5.18 -11.29 -1.14
C ASN A 100 -3.90 -11.72 -0.44
N ASP A 101 -3.14 -12.56 -1.12
CA ASP A 101 -1.90 -13.13 -0.62
C ASP A 101 -0.91 -13.17 -1.76
N VAL A 102 0.14 -12.35 -1.67
CA VAL A 102 1.21 -12.26 -2.68
C VAL A 102 1.86 -13.61 -2.99
N SER A 103 1.75 -14.56 -2.06
CA SER A 103 2.25 -15.92 -2.21
C SER A 103 1.24 -16.92 -2.77
N ALA A 104 0.01 -16.51 -3.04
CA ALA A 104 -1.05 -17.39 -3.51
C ALA A 104 -0.65 -18.15 -4.78
N ALA A 105 -0.97 -19.45 -4.84
CA ALA A 105 -0.78 -20.27 -6.03
C ALA A 105 -1.57 -19.74 -7.24
N LYS A 106 -2.79 -19.24 -6.99
CA LYS A 106 -3.59 -18.56 -8.01
C LYS A 106 -3.16 -17.10 -8.09
N GLN A 107 -2.44 -16.74 -9.16
CA GLN A 107 -1.89 -15.40 -9.41
C GLN A 107 -2.92 -14.27 -9.27
N MET A 108 -4.15 -14.48 -9.75
CA MET A 108 -5.24 -13.50 -9.64
C MET A 108 -5.65 -13.14 -8.18
N ARG A 109 -5.17 -13.88 -7.18
CA ARG A 109 -5.41 -13.63 -5.74
C ARG A 109 -4.23 -12.93 -5.06
N ARG A 110 -3.19 -12.56 -5.81
CA ARG A 110 -1.95 -12.00 -5.25
C ARG A 110 -2.03 -10.53 -4.93
N THR A 111 -2.85 -9.78 -5.65
CA THR A 111 -3.08 -8.36 -5.42
C THR A 111 -4.44 -7.96 -6.00
N ASP A 112 -4.88 -6.74 -5.68
CA ASP A 112 -6.06 -6.16 -6.32
C ASP A 112 -5.65 -5.58 -7.67
N GLY A 113 -6.16 -6.15 -8.76
CA GLY A 113 -5.74 -5.75 -10.10
C GLY A 113 -6.14 -4.32 -10.48
N LEU A 114 -7.26 -3.81 -9.97
CA LEU A 114 -7.71 -2.46 -10.30
C LEU A 114 -6.86 -1.41 -9.58
N TRP A 115 -6.57 -1.65 -8.30
CA TRP A 115 -5.68 -0.80 -7.53
C TRP A 115 -4.23 -0.90 -8.00
N ALA A 116 -3.71 -2.11 -8.20
CA ALA A 116 -2.31 -2.31 -8.61
C ALA A 116 -2.05 -1.72 -10.01
N ASP A 117 -2.97 -1.91 -10.95
CA ASP A 117 -2.80 -1.41 -12.30
C ASP A 117 -3.09 0.09 -12.38
N TRP A 118 -4.27 0.52 -11.94
CA TRP A 118 -4.79 1.86 -12.21
C TRP A 118 -4.77 2.79 -11.00
N GLY A 119 -4.41 2.32 -9.80
CA GLY A 119 -4.42 3.12 -8.57
C GLY A 119 -5.84 3.46 -8.11
N ILE A 120 -6.85 2.76 -8.63
CA ILE A 120 -8.26 3.01 -8.33
C ILE A 120 -8.69 2.09 -7.19
N HIS A 121 -9.17 2.71 -6.12
CA HIS A 121 -9.82 2.02 -5.01
C HIS A 121 -11.29 1.80 -5.34
N HIS A 122 -11.86 0.72 -4.80
CA HIS A 122 -13.29 0.50 -4.81
C HIS A 122 -13.80 0.34 -3.38
N LEU A 123 -14.88 1.06 -3.06
CA LEU A 123 -15.52 1.06 -1.75
C LEU A 123 -16.98 0.62 -1.91
N HIS A 124 -17.44 -0.27 -1.04
CA HIS A 124 -18.84 -0.67 -0.99
C HIS A 124 -19.71 0.47 -0.49
N LEU A 125 -20.75 0.81 -1.26
CA LEU A 125 -21.76 1.78 -0.85
C LEU A 125 -22.91 1.06 -0.15
N THR A 126 -22.83 0.94 1.17
CA THR A 126 -23.88 0.32 1.97
C THR A 126 -24.63 1.36 2.80
N PRO A 127 -25.98 1.31 2.85
CA PRO A 127 -26.77 2.15 3.75
C PRO A 127 -26.74 1.64 5.20
N GLU A 128 -26.26 0.42 5.43
CA GLU A 128 -26.20 -0.19 6.75
C GLU A 128 -24.93 0.27 7.50
N PRO A 129 -25.06 0.68 8.78
CA PRO A 129 -23.91 1.05 9.59
C PRO A 129 -22.98 -0.14 9.81
N LEU A 130 -21.72 0.14 10.10
CA LEU A 130 -20.79 -0.88 10.55
C LEU A 130 -21.29 -1.49 11.86
N VAL A 131 -21.39 -2.81 11.92
CA VAL A 131 -21.73 -3.53 13.14
C VAL A 131 -20.54 -3.45 14.10
N GLU A 132 -20.81 -3.19 15.38
CA GLU A 132 -19.76 -3.10 16.39
C GLU A 132 -18.95 -4.41 16.45
N GLY A 133 -17.62 -4.29 16.48
CA GLY A 133 -16.69 -5.42 16.46
C GLY A 133 -16.42 -6.02 15.07
N GLU A 134 -17.19 -5.67 14.03
CA GLU A 134 -16.91 -6.09 12.67
C GLU A 134 -15.85 -5.21 12.01
N ARG A 135 -14.95 -5.84 11.25
CA ARG A 135 -13.90 -5.12 10.52
C ARG A 135 -14.39 -4.48 9.22
N PHE A 136 -15.39 -5.08 8.59
CA PHE A 136 -15.90 -4.67 7.29
C PHE A 136 -17.39 -4.40 7.35
N SER A 137 -17.83 -3.36 6.64
CA SER A 137 -19.24 -3.09 6.45
C SER A 137 -19.88 -4.22 5.64
N LYS A 138 -21.21 -4.32 5.71
CA LYS A 138 -21.94 -5.25 4.86
C LYS A 138 -21.66 -4.94 3.39
N ARG A 139 -21.49 -5.99 2.58
CA ARG A 139 -21.33 -5.85 1.14
C ARG A 139 -22.62 -5.33 0.54
N SER A 140 -22.51 -4.35 -0.34
CA SER A 140 -23.59 -3.92 -1.22
C SER A 140 -23.29 -4.30 -2.67
N GLY A 141 -24.33 -4.35 -3.49
CA GLY A 141 -24.22 -4.50 -4.94
C GLY A 141 -23.74 -3.24 -5.65
N TRP A 142 -23.29 -2.21 -4.95
CA TRP A 142 -22.86 -0.93 -5.52
C TRP A 142 -21.48 -0.53 -5.01
N LEU A 143 -20.63 -0.10 -5.91
CA LEU A 143 -19.25 0.28 -5.64
C LEU A 143 -19.01 1.73 -6.05
N LEU A 144 -18.38 2.48 -5.17
CA LEU A 144 -17.73 3.74 -5.50
C LEU A 144 -16.31 3.45 -5.97
N PHE A 145 -15.96 3.93 -7.15
CA PHE A 145 -14.59 3.92 -7.66
C PHE A 145 -13.96 5.30 -7.44
N ALA A 146 -12.78 5.32 -6.83
CA ALA A 146 -12.10 6.56 -6.50
C ALA A 146 -10.58 6.43 -6.53
N ARG A 147 -9.90 7.52 -6.87
CA ARG A 147 -8.46 7.66 -6.62
C ARG A 147 -8.27 8.48 -5.35
N ILE A 148 -7.46 7.97 -4.43
CA ILE A 148 -7.29 8.54 -3.10
C ILE A 148 -5.87 9.04 -2.95
N TYR A 149 -5.74 10.32 -2.64
CA TYR A 149 -4.48 10.99 -2.34
C TYR A 149 -4.41 11.29 -0.84
N GLU A 150 -3.35 11.99 -0.43
CA GLU A 150 -3.16 12.42 0.94
C GLU A 150 -4.29 13.37 1.39
N ASP A 151 -4.57 14.41 0.62
CA ASP A 151 -5.49 15.51 0.98
C ASP A 151 -6.77 15.56 0.11
N VAL A 152 -6.85 14.76 -0.95
CA VAL A 152 -7.96 14.75 -1.91
C VAL A 152 -8.47 13.34 -2.17
N VAL A 153 -9.78 13.19 -2.33
CA VAL A 153 -10.42 12.00 -2.89
C VAL A 153 -11.13 12.39 -4.18
N ALA A 154 -10.70 11.77 -5.29
CA ALA A 154 -11.27 11.95 -6.60
C ALA A 154 -12.26 10.81 -6.91
N LEU A 155 -13.56 11.10 -6.79
CA LEU A 155 -14.64 10.16 -7.08
C LEU A 155 -14.82 10.04 -8.59
N ILE A 156 -14.56 8.84 -9.11
CA ILE A 156 -14.56 8.56 -10.55
C ILE A 156 -15.96 8.18 -11.02
N ASP A 157 -16.57 7.20 -10.37
CA ASP A 157 -17.88 6.69 -10.78
C ASP A 157 -18.52 5.84 -9.67
N VAL A 158 -19.82 5.57 -9.78
CA VAL A 158 -20.53 4.58 -8.97
C VAL A 158 -21.15 3.54 -9.90
N ARG A 159 -20.80 2.27 -9.69
CA ARG A 159 -21.26 1.18 -10.57
C ARG A 159 -21.82 -0.01 -9.79
N SER A 160 -22.65 -0.79 -10.49
CA SER A 160 -23.14 -2.05 -9.96
C SER A 160 -22.00 -3.08 -9.92
N HIS A 161 -21.93 -3.84 -8.83
CA HIS A 161 -20.97 -4.93 -8.67
C HIS A 161 -21.22 -6.07 -9.68
N ASP A 162 -22.43 -6.19 -10.22
CA ASP A 162 -22.82 -7.24 -11.18
C ASP A 162 -22.49 -6.89 -12.64
N GLU A 163 -21.90 -5.71 -12.87
CA GLU A 163 -21.53 -5.28 -14.20
C GLU A 163 -20.44 -6.17 -14.80
N LYS A 164 -20.62 -6.54 -16.07
CA LYS A 164 -19.67 -7.40 -16.78
C LYS A 164 -18.31 -6.71 -16.88
N ASP A 165 -17.25 -7.47 -16.59
CA ASP A 165 -15.84 -7.02 -16.70
C ASP A 165 -15.53 -5.72 -15.92
N LEU A 166 -16.28 -5.43 -14.85
CA LEU A 166 -16.17 -4.22 -14.02
C LEU A 166 -14.74 -3.83 -13.67
N TRP A 167 -13.89 -4.81 -13.34
CA TRP A 167 -12.52 -4.63 -12.88
C TRP A 167 -11.52 -4.27 -13.99
N THR A 168 -11.94 -4.29 -15.26
CA THR A 168 -11.14 -3.92 -16.44
C THR A 168 -11.85 -2.94 -17.35
N GLN A 169 -12.85 -2.22 -16.83
CA GLN A 169 -13.54 -1.21 -17.61
C GLN A 169 -12.72 0.06 -17.74
N GLU A 170 -12.14 0.26 -18.93
CA GLU A 170 -11.32 1.42 -19.27
C GLU A 170 -12.03 2.75 -19.05
N GLU A 171 -13.36 2.76 -19.11
CA GLU A 171 -14.18 3.95 -18.85
C GLU A 171 -13.89 4.59 -17.48
N LEU A 172 -13.47 3.80 -16.48
CA LEU A 172 -13.03 4.35 -15.19
C LEU A 172 -11.75 5.20 -15.36
N LEU A 173 -10.77 4.68 -16.11
CA LEU A 173 -9.52 5.38 -16.38
C LEU A 173 -9.75 6.59 -17.30
N LYS A 174 -10.51 6.43 -18.38
CA LYS A 174 -10.88 7.48 -19.33
C LYS A 174 -11.62 8.63 -18.65
N THR A 175 -12.60 8.31 -17.80
CA THR A 175 -13.32 9.31 -16.99
C THR A 175 -12.37 10.09 -16.08
N PHE A 176 -11.39 9.43 -15.46
CA PHE A 176 -10.39 10.10 -14.65
C PHE A 176 -9.52 11.05 -15.50
N ILE A 177 -9.06 10.60 -16.68
CA ILE A 177 -8.26 11.41 -17.61
C ILE A 177 -9.01 12.68 -18.02
N ASP A 178 -10.28 12.56 -18.41
CA ASP A 178 -11.11 13.70 -18.81
C ASP A 178 -11.35 14.68 -17.65
N SER A 179 -11.50 14.17 -16.44
CA SER A 179 -11.84 14.99 -15.26
C SER A 179 -10.61 15.70 -14.68
N TRP A 180 -9.43 15.08 -14.76
CA TRP A 180 -8.19 15.61 -14.17
C TRP A 180 -6.97 15.36 -15.08
N PRO A 181 -6.93 15.99 -16.27
CA PRO A 181 -5.88 15.74 -17.28
C PRO A 181 -4.47 16.03 -16.76
N GLU A 182 -4.29 17.07 -15.95
CA GLU A 182 -2.99 17.40 -15.34
C GLU A 182 -2.46 16.27 -14.43
N GLN A 183 -3.35 15.51 -13.79
CA GLN A 183 -2.99 14.38 -12.93
C GLN A 183 -2.76 13.09 -13.72
N ALA A 184 -3.29 13.00 -14.94
CA ALA A 184 -3.08 11.90 -15.86
C ALA A 184 -1.78 12.06 -16.67
N GLU A 185 -1.35 13.30 -16.95
CA GLU A 185 -0.21 13.61 -17.82
C GLU A 185 1.09 12.87 -17.49
N PRO A 186 1.51 12.69 -16.20
CA PRO A 186 2.72 11.93 -15.88
C PRO A 186 2.68 10.46 -16.33
N HIS A 187 1.50 9.93 -16.66
CA HIS A 187 1.29 8.54 -17.07
C HIS A 187 1.04 8.42 -18.57
N ARG A 188 1.04 9.54 -19.31
CA ARG A 188 0.91 9.56 -20.77
C ARG A 188 2.20 9.08 -21.42
N ILE A 189 2.07 8.18 -22.39
CA ILE A 189 3.16 7.69 -23.21
C ILE A 189 3.46 8.76 -24.27
N SER A 190 4.56 9.48 -24.08
CA SER A 190 4.96 10.59 -24.96
C SER A 190 6.11 10.25 -25.91
N THR A 191 6.88 9.19 -25.63
CA THR A 191 8.15 8.90 -26.31
C THR A 191 8.14 7.62 -27.15
N MET A 192 7.05 6.85 -27.14
CA MET A 192 6.93 5.58 -27.86
C MET A 192 5.67 5.55 -28.74
N GLN A 193 5.81 4.98 -29.93
CA GLN A 193 4.67 4.69 -30.79
C GLN A 193 3.99 3.41 -30.30
N VAL A 194 2.72 3.50 -29.93
CA VAL A 194 1.88 2.35 -29.57
C VAL A 194 1.12 1.92 -30.81
N THR A 195 1.32 0.68 -31.25
CA THR A 195 0.75 0.14 -32.51
C THR A 195 -0.27 -0.98 -32.30
N SER A 196 -0.42 -1.47 -31.06
CA SER A 196 -1.37 -2.51 -30.69
C SER A 196 -1.99 -2.14 -29.34
N THR A 197 -3.32 -2.19 -29.29
CA THR A 197 -4.10 -1.93 -28.08
C THR A 197 -5.05 -3.10 -27.81
N PRO A 198 -5.33 -3.41 -26.54
CA PRO A 198 -6.45 -4.26 -26.19
C PRO A 198 -7.72 -3.74 -26.87
N THR A 199 -8.52 -4.64 -27.44
CA THR A 199 -9.73 -4.25 -28.17
C THR A 199 -11.00 -4.41 -27.34
N GLU A 200 -10.96 -5.30 -26.35
CA GLU A 200 -12.10 -5.62 -25.48
C GLU A 200 -11.66 -5.66 -24.00
N PRO A 201 -12.56 -5.39 -23.03
CA PRO A 201 -12.25 -5.48 -21.59
C PRO A 201 -11.69 -6.85 -21.14
N GLY A 202 -12.05 -7.93 -21.84
CA GLY A 202 -11.53 -9.27 -21.60
C GLY A 202 -10.05 -9.45 -21.96
N ASP A 203 -9.54 -8.68 -22.93
CA ASP A 203 -8.13 -8.68 -23.33
C ASP A 203 -7.27 -8.12 -22.20
N LEU A 204 -7.66 -6.96 -21.65
CA LEU A 204 -7.01 -6.35 -20.50
C LEU A 204 -6.94 -7.29 -19.29
N LYS A 205 -8.05 -7.99 -19.01
CA LYS A 205 -8.10 -8.97 -17.93
C LYS A 205 -7.10 -10.10 -18.14
N SER A 206 -7.00 -10.59 -19.38
CA SER A 206 -6.10 -11.68 -19.74
C SER A 206 -4.63 -11.24 -19.63
N LEU A 207 -4.30 -10.05 -20.15
CA LEU A 207 -2.97 -9.46 -20.05
C LEU A 207 -2.56 -9.23 -18.60
N ARG A 208 -3.42 -8.61 -17.79
CA ARG A 208 -3.15 -8.37 -16.37
C ARG A 208 -2.94 -9.68 -15.60
N ASN A 209 -3.74 -10.70 -15.87
CA ASN A 209 -3.58 -12.03 -15.25
C ASN A 209 -2.29 -12.75 -15.70
N ALA A 210 -1.72 -12.37 -16.84
CA ALA A 210 -0.42 -12.84 -17.32
C ALA A 210 0.75 -11.98 -16.81
N GLY A 211 0.50 -10.97 -15.98
CA GLY A 211 1.54 -10.06 -15.49
C GLY A 211 2.01 -9.05 -16.54
N ILE A 212 1.18 -8.76 -17.54
CA ILE A 212 1.44 -7.81 -18.62
C ILE A 212 0.62 -6.55 -18.37
N VAL A 213 1.29 -5.41 -18.34
CA VAL A 213 0.68 -4.09 -18.28
C VAL A 213 0.44 -3.60 -19.70
N ALA A 214 -0.80 -3.22 -20.00
CA ALA A 214 -1.18 -2.71 -21.31
C ALA A 214 -1.60 -1.24 -21.20
N PRO A 215 -1.17 -0.38 -22.12
CA PRO A 215 -1.66 0.99 -22.17
C PRO A 215 -3.12 1.04 -22.63
N VAL A 216 -3.84 2.05 -22.14
CA VAL A 216 -5.19 2.38 -22.57
C VAL A 216 -5.13 3.59 -23.49
N GLU A 217 -5.79 3.50 -24.63
CA GLU A 217 -5.96 4.61 -25.57
C GLU A 217 -7.13 5.49 -25.14
N HIS A 218 -6.93 6.82 -25.21
CA HIS A 218 -7.97 7.82 -25.01
C HIS A 218 -7.66 9.09 -25.81
N ASN A 219 -8.57 9.49 -26.71
CA ASN A 219 -8.47 10.68 -27.55
C ASN A 219 -7.16 10.77 -28.37
N GLY A 220 -6.70 9.65 -28.93
CA GLY A 220 -5.47 9.53 -29.72
C GLY A 220 -4.19 9.53 -28.88
N GLN A 221 -4.29 9.54 -27.56
CA GLN A 221 -3.17 9.46 -26.62
C GLN A 221 -3.22 8.11 -25.89
N HIS A 222 -2.06 7.65 -25.40
CA HIS A 222 -1.95 6.38 -24.69
C HIS A 222 -1.45 6.61 -23.27
N TYR A 223 -2.04 5.91 -22.30
CA TYR A 223 -1.72 6.06 -20.89
C TYR A 223 -1.45 4.70 -20.26
N PHE A 224 -0.41 4.64 -19.43
CA PHE A 224 -0.31 3.56 -18.44
C PHE A 224 -1.25 3.83 -17.26
N GLY A 225 -1.63 2.75 -16.59
CA GLY A 225 -2.37 2.82 -15.35
C GLY A 225 -1.64 3.61 -14.25
N PHE A 226 -2.40 4.34 -13.43
CA PHE A 226 -1.83 5.20 -12.41
C PHE A 226 -1.33 4.47 -11.14
N GLY A 227 -1.51 3.15 -11.08
CA GLY A 227 -1.03 2.29 -9.99
C GLY A 227 0.39 1.76 -10.21
N GLY A 228 0.95 1.98 -11.40
CA GLY A 228 2.28 1.47 -11.78
C GLY A 228 2.25 0.04 -12.32
N GLY A 229 1.07 -0.58 -12.44
CA GLY A 229 0.92 -1.88 -13.05
C GLY A 229 1.16 -3.06 -12.12
N VAL A 230 1.17 -4.24 -12.73
CA VAL A 230 1.51 -5.51 -12.10
C VAL A 230 2.88 -6.00 -12.60
N THR A 231 3.59 -6.74 -11.77
CA THR A 231 4.82 -7.43 -12.15
C THR A 231 4.52 -8.72 -12.91
N ALA A 232 5.55 -9.35 -13.49
CA ALA A 232 5.43 -10.70 -14.08
C ALA A 232 5.01 -11.78 -13.06
N ALA A 233 5.17 -11.52 -11.75
CA ALA A 233 4.65 -12.37 -10.68
C ALA A 233 3.17 -12.09 -10.35
N VAL A 234 2.51 -11.17 -11.05
CA VAL A 234 1.14 -10.70 -10.82
C VAL A 234 0.96 -10.12 -9.41
N THR A 235 1.99 -9.41 -8.94
CA THR A 235 1.95 -8.62 -7.71
C THR A 235 2.03 -7.14 -8.04
N SER A 236 1.60 -6.26 -7.13
CA SER A 236 1.65 -4.81 -7.34
C SER A 236 3.10 -4.32 -7.56
N SER A 237 3.31 -3.58 -8.65
CA SER A 237 4.59 -2.92 -8.91
C SER A 237 4.87 -1.85 -7.84
N ALA A 238 3.86 -1.09 -7.42
CA ALA A 238 3.99 -0.10 -6.35
C ALA A 238 4.43 -0.74 -5.02
N ALA A 239 3.86 -1.89 -4.66
CA ALA A 239 4.28 -2.63 -3.46
C ALA A 239 5.74 -3.11 -3.57
N SER A 240 6.14 -3.63 -4.73
CA SER A 240 7.53 -4.06 -4.99
C SER A 240 8.51 -2.89 -4.85
N MET A 241 8.18 -1.72 -5.42
CA MET A 241 9.01 -0.53 -5.29
C MET A 241 9.09 -0.01 -3.85
N ALA A 242 8.01 -0.12 -3.08
CA ALA A 242 8.01 0.21 -1.66
C ALA A 242 8.95 -0.72 -0.86
N CYS A 243 8.97 -2.02 -1.14
CA CYS A 243 9.94 -2.95 -0.55
C CYS A 243 11.38 -2.51 -0.84
N VAL A 244 11.70 -2.24 -2.11
CA VAL A 244 13.02 -1.79 -2.55
C VAL A 244 13.44 -0.52 -1.82
N ASN A 245 12.53 0.43 -1.65
CA ASN A 245 12.81 1.68 -0.93
C ASN A 245 13.13 1.43 0.55
N VAL A 246 12.35 0.60 1.26
CA VAL A 246 12.63 0.27 2.67
C VAL A 246 13.98 -0.41 2.81
N ILE A 247 14.22 -1.46 2.02
CA ILE A 247 15.48 -2.22 2.02
C ILE A 247 16.67 -1.32 1.72
N ARG A 248 16.58 -0.48 0.68
CA ARG A 248 17.65 0.43 0.28
C ARG A 248 17.98 1.41 1.41
N ASN A 249 16.98 2.03 2.02
CA ASN A 249 17.21 3.01 3.08
C ASN A 249 17.79 2.34 4.34
N ALA A 250 17.30 1.15 4.71
CA ALA A 250 17.86 0.38 5.81
C ALA A 250 19.31 -0.05 5.54
N HIS A 251 19.62 -0.46 4.31
CA HIS A 251 20.98 -0.78 3.88
C HIS A 251 21.92 0.43 4.02
N GLN A 252 21.49 1.62 3.59
CA GLN A 252 22.29 2.84 3.74
C GLN A 252 22.51 3.21 5.22
N LEU A 253 21.50 3.04 6.08
CA LEU A 253 21.64 3.24 7.52
C LEU A 253 22.63 2.24 8.13
N ALA A 254 22.54 0.97 7.76
CA ALA A 254 23.43 -0.07 8.25
C ALA A 254 24.89 0.17 7.84
N LEU A 255 25.16 0.56 6.59
CA LEU A 255 26.51 0.94 6.15
C LEU A 255 27.05 2.16 6.90
N TRP A 256 26.20 3.15 7.14
CA TRP A 256 26.57 4.31 7.94
C TRP A 256 26.90 3.92 9.38
N LEU A 257 26.07 3.07 10.01
CA LEU A 257 26.34 2.54 11.35
C LEU A 257 27.64 1.75 11.39
N ASP A 258 27.95 0.96 10.36
CA ASP A 258 29.17 0.14 10.25
C ASP A 258 30.44 0.92 9.94
N SER A 259 30.33 2.23 9.66
CA SER A 259 31.51 3.07 9.39
C SER A 259 32.37 3.20 10.67
N PRO A 260 33.70 2.97 10.61
CA PRO A 260 34.57 3.00 11.79
C PRO A 260 34.51 4.31 12.58
N ASP A 261 34.37 5.43 11.88
CA ASP A 261 34.31 6.78 12.45
C ASP A 261 32.88 7.22 12.81
N ASN A 262 31.92 6.29 12.82
CA ASN A 262 30.55 6.58 13.20
C ASN A 262 30.49 7.04 14.67
N ILE A 263 29.85 8.18 14.92
CA ILE A 263 29.74 8.79 16.25
C ILE A 263 29.17 7.85 17.32
N ILE A 264 28.19 7.01 16.95
CA ILE A 264 27.56 6.03 17.86
C ILE A 264 28.56 4.91 18.18
N ARG A 265 29.34 4.45 17.19
CA ARG A 265 30.39 3.45 17.44
C ARG A 265 31.50 4.00 18.33
N VAL A 266 31.92 5.24 18.12
CA VAL A 266 32.93 5.90 18.95
C VAL A 266 32.44 6.01 20.40
N GLU A 267 31.18 6.39 20.61
CA GLU A 267 30.55 6.43 21.92
C GLU A 267 30.51 5.04 22.57
N LEU A 268 30.01 4.02 21.86
CA LEU A 268 29.91 2.64 22.34
C LEU A 268 31.29 2.03 22.67
N ASN A 269 32.31 2.33 21.86
CA ASN A 269 33.69 1.95 22.15
C ASN A 269 34.17 2.54 23.49
N GLY A 270 33.86 3.82 23.75
CA GLY A 270 34.16 4.48 25.03
C GLY A 270 33.44 3.84 26.23
N LEU A 271 32.32 3.17 26.00
CA LEU A 271 31.57 2.39 26.98
C LEU A 271 32.02 0.91 27.07
N GLY A 272 33.10 0.54 26.38
CA GLY A 272 33.67 -0.81 26.40
C GLY A 272 33.05 -1.79 25.39
N ILE A 273 32.21 -1.32 24.46
CA ILE A 273 31.55 -2.14 23.44
C ILE A 273 32.31 -1.98 22.11
N SER A 274 33.33 -2.82 21.91
CA SER A 274 34.24 -2.75 20.75
C SER A 274 33.65 -3.27 19.43
N GLN A 275 32.60 -4.08 19.51
CA GLN A 275 31.89 -4.66 18.37
C GLN A 275 30.38 -4.55 18.58
N PRO A 276 29.80 -3.34 18.44
CA PRO A 276 28.38 -3.14 18.66
C PRO A 276 27.55 -3.91 17.64
N LYS A 277 26.44 -4.47 18.11
CA LYS A 277 25.48 -5.24 17.32
C LYS A 277 24.18 -4.45 17.24
N PHE A 278 24.06 -3.63 16.21
CA PHE A 278 22.87 -2.83 15.96
C PHE A 278 21.73 -3.68 15.39
N PHE A 279 20.49 -3.38 15.77
CA PHE A 279 19.29 -4.01 15.24
C PHE A 279 18.15 -2.99 15.12
N LEU A 280 17.17 -3.29 14.27
CA LEU A 280 15.89 -2.57 14.19
C LEU A 280 14.89 -3.20 15.15
N GLY A 281 14.43 -2.41 16.11
CA GLY A 281 13.41 -2.79 17.10
C GLY A 281 12.13 -1.96 16.97
N VAL A 282 11.20 -2.22 17.88
CA VAL A 282 9.95 -1.45 18.04
C VAL A 282 9.93 -0.84 19.43
N GLY A 283 9.74 0.46 19.52
CA GLY A 283 9.45 1.19 20.75
C GLY A 283 8.02 1.75 20.77
N ASP A 284 7.68 2.50 21.82
CA ASP A 284 6.32 3.01 22.05
C ASP A 284 5.79 3.94 20.93
N HIS A 285 6.69 4.52 20.12
CA HIS A 285 6.36 5.50 19.09
C HIS A 285 6.73 5.07 17.66
N GLY A 286 7.21 3.83 17.46
CA GLY A 286 7.60 3.36 16.13
C GLY A 286 8.87 2.54 16.13
N LEU A 287 9.62 2.60 15.02
CA LEU A 287 10.89 1.90 14.93
C LEU A 287 11.93 2.55 15.83
N VAL A 288 12.86 1.75 16.30
CA VAL A 288 14.08 2.20 16.98
C VAL A 288 15.27 1.46 16.41
N ILE A 289 16.44 2.09 16.43
CA ILE A 289 17.71 1.36 16.29
C ILE A 289 18.34 1.29 17.66
N ALA A 290 18.64 0.08 18.09
CA ALA A 290 19.24 -0.20 19.38
C ALA A 290 20.46 -1.11 19.22
N GLU A 291 21.29 -1.17 20.27
CA GLU A 291 22.42 -2.09 20.37
C GLU A 291 22.07 -3.17 21.38
N ARG A 292 22.39 -4.43 21.08
CA ARG A 292 21.91 -5.60 21.84
C ARG A 292 22.26 -5.60 23.32
N THR A 293 23.35 -4.96 23.73
CA THR A 293 23.81 -4.88 25.13
C THR A 293 23.41 -3.57 25.82
N LYS A 294 22.82 -2.62 25.07
CA LYS A 294 22.38 -1.30 25.55
C LYS A 294 21.01 -0.94 24.95
N THR A 295 20.01 -1.77 25.23
CA THR A 295 18.65 -1.61 24.67
C THR A 295 17.85 -0.45 25.28
N GLU A 296 18.26 0.07 26.42
CA GLU A 296 17.64 1.25 27.06
C GLU A 296 18.08 2.58 26.42
N HIS A 297 19.05 2.54 25.50
CA HIS A 297 19.57 3.73 24.83
C HIS A 297 19.17 3.72 23.35
N ALA A 298 18.33 4.68 22.95
CA ALA A 298 17.96 4.91 21.56
C ALA A 298 18.72 6.15 21.04
N TRP A 299 19.34 6.03 19.87
CA TRP A 299 20.13 7.12 19.30
C TRP A 299 19.32 8.01 18.38
N ASN A 300 19.58 9.32 18.48
CA ASN A 300 19.17 10.30 17.48
C ASN A 300 20.18 10.34 16.34
N PHE A 301 19.71 10.32 15.09
CA PHE A 301 20.58 10.35 13.92
C PHE A 301 20.95 11.77 13.50
N PRO A 302 22.11 11.98 12.86
CA PRO A 302 22.38 13.20 12.10
C PRO A 302 21.29 13.46 11.05
N GLU A 303 21.01 14.73 10.72
CA GLU A 303 19.93 15.12 9.78
C GLU A 303 20.00 14.38 8.43
N SER A 304 21.23 14.14 7.92
CA SER A 304 21.47 13.36 6.70
C SER A 304 20.94 11.93 6.77
N ASN A 305 20.93 11.33 7.95
CA ASN A 305 20.54 9.95 8.21
C ASN A 305 19.11 9.85 8.79
N GLN A 306 18.58 10.94 9.35
CA GLN A 306 17.17 11.03 9.75
C GLN A 306 16.25 10.76 8.56
N ARG A 307 16.57 11.27 7.37
CA ARG A 307 15.76 11.01 6.16
C ARG A 307 15.67 9.52 5.81
N ASN A 308 16.79 8.80 5.86
CA ASN A 308 16.80 7.36 5.61
C ASN A 308 16.01 6.63 6.69
N PHE A 309 16.17 7.01 7.96
CA PHE A 309 15.45 6.40 9.07
C PHE A 309 13.94 6.64 8.99
N SER A 310 13.51 7.88 8.75
CA SER A 310 12.10 8.21 8.51
C SER A 310 11.54 7.44 7.33
N ALA A 311 12.29 7.28 6.23
CA ALA A 311 11.85 6.48 5.08
C ALA A 311 11.67 4.99 5.43
N VAL A 312 12.51 4.42 6.29
CA VAL A 312 12.33 3.04 6.79
C VAL A 312 11.13 2.98 7.73
N GLN A 313 11.02 3.91 8.68
CA GLN A 313 9.92 3.96 9.65
C GLN A 313 8.58 4.11 8.95
N ASP A 314 8.39 5.17 8.18
CA ASP A 314 7.12 5.45 7.51
C ASP A 314 6.77 4.33 6.52
N GLY A 315 7.80 3.80 5.84
CA GLY A 315 7.69 2.69 4.89
C GLY A 315 7.28 1.36 5.53
N LEU A 316 7.94 0.94 6.60
CA LEU A 316 7.75 -0.36 7.24
C LEU A 316 6.71 -0.33 8.36
N LEU A 317 6.80 0.64 9.27
CA LEU A 317 5.94 0.75 10.46
C LEU A 317 5.42 2.19 10.59
N PRO A 318 4.48 2.60 9.72
CA PRO A 318 3.86 3.92 9.83
C PRO A 318 3.14 4.06 11.19
N ALA A 319 2.98 5.30 11.66
CA ALA A 319 2.45 5.59 13.00
C ALA A 319 1.11 4.90 13.31
N TRP A 320 0.20 4.82 12.34
CA TRP A 320 -1.09 4.15 12.50
C TRP A 320 -0.98 2.64 12.74
N ALA A 321 0.15 2.02 12.39
CA ALA A 321 0.38 0.58 12.53
C ALA A 321 1.01 0.19 13.89
N VAL A 322 1.59 1.15 14.60
CA VAL A 322 2.31 0.91 15.86
C VAL A 322 1.40 0.29 16.94
N PRO A 323 0.20 0.82 17.25
CA PRO A 323 -0.61 0.29 18.34
C PRO A 323 -0.99 -1.19 18.13
N THR A 324 -1.44 -1.54 16.92
CA THR A 324 -1.83 -2.91 16.58
C THR A 324 -0.66 -3.88 16.69
N LEU A 325 0.54 -3.49 16.21
CA LEU A 325 1.73 -4.32 16.35
C LEU A 325 2.12 -4.49 17.82
N MET A 326 2.08 -3.41 18.62
CA MET A 326 2.42 -3.47 20.04
C MET A 326 1.48 -4.36 20.84
N ASP A 327 0.16 -4.31 20.57
CA ASP A 327 -0.82 -5.18 21.22
C ASP A 327 -0.59 -6.64 20.84
N HIS A 328 -0.26 -6.92 19.57
CA HIS A 328 0.11 -8.25 19.13
C HIS A 328 1.37 -8.76 19.84
N LEU A 329 2.44 -7.96 19.90
CA LEU A 329 3.68 -8.30 20.57
C LEU A 329 3.50 -8.59 22.06
N ARG A 330 2.63 -7.84 22.74
CA ARG A 330 2.29 -8.06 24.16
C ARG A 330 1.51 -9.34 24.38
N SER A 331 0.70 -9.78 23.41
CA SER A 331 -0.06 -11.03 23.48
C SER A 331 0.80 -12.29 23.31
N GLU A 332 2.03 -12.15 22.79
CA GLU A 332 2.99 -13.25 22.63
C GLU A 332 3.89 -13.48 23.88
N LEU A 333 3.88 -12.54 24.85
CA LEU A 333 4.68 -12.57 26.08
C LEU A 333 3.96 -13.29 27.23
#